data_AF-A0A9Y1FMM0-F1
#
_entry.id   AF-A0A9Y1FMM0-F1
#
_cell.length_a   1.000
_cell.length_b   1.000
_cell.length_c   1.000
_cell.angle_alpha   90.00
_cell.angle_beta   90.00
_cell.angle_gamma   90.00
#
_symmetry.space_group_name_H-M   'P 1'
#
loop_
_entity.id
_entity.type
_entity.pdbx_description
1 polymer ?
#
loop_
_entity_poly.entity_id
_entity_poly.type
_entity_poly.pdbx_seq_one_letter_code
_entity_poly.pdbx_strand_id
1 'polypeptide(L)'
;MILEDDQQIDISINEKIILDFLYRWIRPIRVGDLKDYLNVKHSTLNSQLQNLEEKQLIRWKRYGSVELTEKGKKYSSHLTRHHRILELFLVETLSISISEAHEISTEITPVASCKFIQHIVQRFGEQEKCPCGNEIPKIEGKCSIGGV
;
A
#
# COMPACT_ATOMS: atom_id res chain seq x y z
N MET A 1 -0.83 -4.72 -32.96
CA MET A 1 -1.51 -3.68 -32.15
C MET A 1 -0.80 -3.66 -30.82
N ILE A 2 0.17 -2.76 -30.68
CA ILE A 2 1.04 -2.67 -29.51
C ILE A 2 0.25 -1.91 -28.45
N LEU A 3 -0.05 -2.55 -27.31
CA LEU A 3 -0.52 -1.84 -26.12
C LEU A 3 0.73 -1.37 -25.36
N GLU A 4 1.23 -0.20 -25.74
CA GLU A 4 2.17 0.60 -24.96
C GLU A 4 1.41 1.27 -23.81
N ASP A 5 1.72 0.90 -22.57
CA ASP A 5 2.09 1.80 -21.46
C ASP A 5 2.06 1.03 -20.12
N ASP A 6 3.00 0.09 -19.94
CA ASP A 6 3.42 -0.37 -18.60
C ASP A 6 4.34 0.73 -18.01
N GLN A 7 3.85 1.98 -17.92
CA GLN A 7 4.60 3.06 -17.28
C GLN A 7 4.76 2.73 -15.81
N GLN A 8 5.97 2.30 -15.44
CA GLN A 8 6.36 2.13 -14.06
C GLN A 8 6.32 3.51 -13.40
N ILE A 9 5.23 3.81 -12.70
CA ILE A 9 5.07 5.06 -11.97
C ILE A 9 6.15 5.06 -10.88
N ASP A 10 7.08 6.00 -10.96
CA ASP A 10 8.10 6.18 -9.93
C ASP A 10 7.43 6.68 -8.65
N ILE A 11 7.37 5.80 -7.64
CA ILE A 11 6.72 6.05 -6.36
C ILE A 11 7.74 5.67 -5.27
N SER A 12 8.12 6.66 -4.48
CA SER A 12 9.04 6.50 -3.37
C SER A 12 8.47 5.61 -2.27
N ILE A 13 9.34 5.08 -1.40
CA ILE A 13 8.97 4.24 -0.26
C ILE A 13 7.88 4.90 0.59
N ASN A 14 8.05 6.16 0.95
CA ASN A 14 7.09 6.86 1.82
C ASN A 14 5.75 7.14 1.13
N GLU A 15 5.75 7.42 -0.17
CA GLU A 15 4.51 7.54 -0.93
C GLU A 15 3.73 6.23 -0.96
N LYS A 16 4.42 5.07 -1.07
CA LYS A 16 3.79 3.75 -0.97
C LYS A 16 3.15 3.51 0.40
N ILE A 17 3.82 3.93 1.49
CA ILE A 17 3.26 3.84 2.86
C ILE A 17 1.96 4.64 2.96
N ILE A 18 1.94 5.87 2.44
CA ILE A 18 0.73 6.70 2.42
C ILE A 18 -0.39 6.02 1.63
N LEU A 19 -0.08 5.50 0.44
CA LEU A 19 -1.08 4.85 -0.43
C LEU A 19 -1.68 3.60 0.22
N ASP A 20 -0.85 2.74 0.82
CA ASP A 20 -1.32 1.57 1.57
C ASP A 20 -2.23 1.99 2.75
N PHE A 21 -1.81 2.98 3.53
CA PHE A 21 -2.59 3.51 4.64
C PHE A 21 -3.96 4.02 4.18
N LEU A 22 -3.99 4.85 3.12
CA LEU A 22 -5.23 5.44 2.62
C LEU A 22 -6.22 4.37 2.12
N TYR A 23 -5.74 3.29 1.52
CA TYR A 23 -6.59 2.19 1.07
C TYR A 23 -7.23 1.47 2.24
N ARG A 24 -6.48 1.23 3.32
CA ARG A 24 -6.99 0.60 4.54
C ARG A 24 -7.94 1.51 5.32
N TRP A 25 -7.76 2.82 5.26
CA TRP A 25 -8.60 3.80 5.97
C TRP A 25 -9.99 3.99 5.32
N ILE A 26 -10.13 3.73 4.00
CA ILE A 26 -11.37 3.74 3.19
C ILE A 26 -12.05 5.12 3.06
N ARG A 27 -11.99 5.96 4.08
CA ARG A 27 -12.66 7.26 4.17
C ARG A 27 -11.71 8.43 3.86
N PRO A 28 -12.23 9.62 3.55
CA PRO A 28 -11.40 10.82 3.47
C PRO A 28 -10.73 11.10 4.83
N ILE A 29 -9.43 11.38 4.84
CA ILE A 29 -8.67 11.71 6.07
C ILE A 29 -8.10 13.12 5.98
N ARG A 30 -8.12 13.88 7.10
CA ARG A 30 -7.48 15.20 7.14
C ARG A 30 -5.96 15.04 7.20
N VAL A 31 -5.24 15.99 6.62
CA VAL A 31 -3.76 15.98 6.61
C VAL A 31 -3.17 15.97 8.03
N GLY A 32 -3.82 16.65 8.99
CA GLY A 32 -3.39 16.65 10.40
C GLY A 32 -3.41 15.26 11.01
N ASP A 33 -4.54 14.56 10.87
CA ASP A 33 -4.71 13.21 11.40
C ASP A 33 -3.76 12.22 10.70
N LEU A 34 -3.64 12.32 9.37
CA LEU A 34 -2.73 11.46 8.60
C LEU A 34 -1.27 11.63 9.05
N LYS A 35 -0.84 12.86 9.34
CA LYS A 35 0.49 13.13 9.89
C LYS A 35 0.70 12.43 11.23
N ASP A 36 -0.29 12.51 12.13
CA ASP A 36 -0.19 11.92 13.46
C ASP A 36 -0.13 10.39 13.37
N TYR A 37 -0.93 9.78 12.50
CA TYR A 37 -0.88 8.33 12.25
C TYR A 37 0.46 7.86 11.65
N LEU A 38 1.01 8.61 10.71
CA LEU A 38 2.28 8.26 10.06
C LEU A 38 3.52 8.71 10.85
N ASN A 39 3.33 9.48 11.92
CA ASN A 39 4.40 10.08 12.73
C ASN A 39 5.48 10.82 11.89
N VAL A 40 5.04 11.63 10.93
CA VAL A 40 5.92 12.40 10.02
C VAL A 40 5.82 13.91 10.26
N LYS A 41 6.75 14.69 9.72
CA LYS A 41 6.66 16.15 9.72
C LYS A 41 5.62 16.64 8.71
N HIS A 42 4.89 17.71 9.04
CA HIS A 42 3.91 18.34 8.14
C HIS A 42 4.50 18.71 6.78
N SER A 43 5.73 19.27 6.75
CA SER A 43 6.40 19.65 5.51
C SER A 43 6.66 18.44 4.61
N THR A 44 7.16 17.34 5.19
CA THR A 44 7.41 16.08 4.49
C THR A 44 6.12 15.50 3.93
N LEU A 45 5.05 15.44 4.73
CA LEU A 45 3.76 14.92 4.27
C LEU A 45 3.18 15.76 3.14
N ASN A 46 3.21 17.10 3.25
CA ASN A 46 2.71 17.98 2.18
C ASN A 46 3.46 17.79 0.86
N SER A 47 4.79 17.65 0.90
CA SER A 47 5.58 17.37 -0.32
C SER A 47 5.20 16.01 -0.94
N GLN A 48 4.97 14.98 -0.13
CA GLN A 48 4.56 13.67 -0.63
C GLN A 48 3.13 13.68 -1.19
N LEU A 49 2.21 14.39 -0.53
CA LEU A 49 0.85 14.56 -1.03
C LEU A 49 0.84 15.33 -2.36
N GLN A 50 1.66 16.38 -2.48
CA GLN A 50 1.79 17.11 -3.74
C GLN A 50 2.29 16.19 -4.87
N ASN A 51 3.34 15.42 -4.63
CA ASN A 51 3.86 14.48 -5.64
C ASN A 51 2.83 13.40 -6.03
N LEU A 52 2.08 12.87 -5.05
CA LEU A 52 1.02 11.88 -5.28
C LEU A 52 -0.16 12.47 -6.08
N GLU A 53 -0.48 13.74 -5.85
CA GLU A 53 -1.51 14.46 -6.60
C GLU A 53 -1.06 14.71 -8.05
N GLU A 54 0.18 15.15 -8.27
CA GLU A 54 0.78 15.31 -9.60
C GLU A 54 0.79 13.99 -10.39
N LYS A 55 1.00 12.86 -9.70
CA LYS A 55 0.90 11.49 -10.28
C LYS A 55 -0.54 11.01 -10.50
N GLN A 56 -1.53 11.82 -10.10
CA GLN A 56 -2.97 11.53 -10.14
C GLN A 56 -3.39 10.30 -9.33
N LEU A 57 -2.67 9.99 -8.25
CA LEU A 57 -2.96 8.86 -7.36
C LEU A 57 -3.90 9.27 -6.22
N ILE A 58 -3.90 10.53 -5.85
CA ILE A 58 -4.79 11.08 -4.83
C ILE A 58 -5.55 12.31 -5.34
N ARG A 59 -6.67 12.60 -4.71
CA ARG A 59 -7.31 13.92 -4.72
C ARG A 59 -6.99 14.58 -3.38
N TRP A 60 -6.37 15.75 -3.45
CA TRP A 60 -6.00 16.50 -2.27
C TRP A 60 -6.38 17.96 -2.44
N LYS A 61 -7.15 18.52 -1.51
CA LYS A 61 -7.31 19.98 -1.42
C LYS A 61 -6.38 20.46 -0.33
N ARG A 62 -5.62 21.53 -0.58
CA ARG A 62 -4.72 22.13 0.41
C ARG A 62 -5.53 22.48 1.68
N TYR A 63 -5.08 21.97 2.83
CA TYR A 63 -5.79 22.02 4.14
C TYR A 63 -7.10 21.21 4.25
N GLY A 64 -7.39 20.36 3.27
CA GLY A 64 -8.58 19.51 3.20
C GLY A 64 -8.30 18.03 3.50
N SER A 65 -9.23 17.18 3.06
CA SER A 65 -9.07 15.73 3.11
C SER A 65 -8.22 15.21 1.95
N VAL A 66 -7.63 14.05 2.18
CA VAL A 66 -6.91 13.24 1.20
C VAL A 66 -7.75 12.01 0.89
N GLU A 67 -7.89 11.70 -0.40
CA GLU A 67 -8.61 10.53 -0.90
C GLU A 67 -7.89 9.90 -2.09
N LEU A 68 -8.00 8.59 -2.27
CA LEU A 68 -7.48 7.92 -3.47
C LEU A 68 -8.33 8.24 -4.70
N THR A 69 -7.68 8.46 -5.84
CA THR A 69 -8.34 8.39 -7.16
C THR A 69 -8.59 6.92 -7.54
N GLU A 70 -9.32 6.66 -8.63
CA GLU A 70 -9.46 5.28 -9.13
C GLU A 70 -8.11 4.66 -9.54
N LYS A 71 -7.20 5.47 -10.09
CA LYS A 71 -5.82 5.06 -10.38
C LYS A 71 -5.07 4.72 -9.09
N GLY A 72 -5.20 5.56 -8.07
CA GLY A 72 -4.64 5.33 -6.73
C GLY A 72 -5.18 4.08 -6.05
N LYS A 73 -6.49 3.82 -6.13
CA LYS A 73 -7.11 2.62 -5.57
C LYS A 73 -6.56 1.34 -6.20
N LYS A 74 -6.40 1.31 -7.52
CA LYS A 74 -5.78 0.16 -8.22
C LYS A 74 -4.38 -0.10 -7.70
N TYR A 75 -3.52 0.92 -7.69
CA TYR A 75 -2.15 0.77 -7.18
C TYR A 75 -2.12 0.36 -5.70
N SER A 76 -2.90 1.02 -4.86
CA SER A 76 -2.92 0.78 -3.42
C SER A 76 -3.50 -0.58 -3.05
N SER A 77 -4.39 -1.15 -3.87
CA SER A 77 -4.88 -2.51 -3.67
C SER A 77 -3.77 -3.56 -3.80
N HIS A 78 -2.77 -3.33 -4.67
CA HIS A 78 -1.57 -4.17 -4.72
C HIS A 78 -0.72 -4.04 -3.45
N LEU A 79 -0.50 -2.82 -2.96
CA LEU A 79 0.23 -2.60 -1.71
C LEU A 79 -0.46 -3.28 -0.53
N THR A 80 -1.77 -3.08 -0.37
CA THR A 80 -2.51 -3.69 0.74
C THR A 80 -2.60 -5.21 0.62
N ARG A 81 -2.65 -5.76 -0.60
CA ARG A 81 -2.51 -7.22 -0.79
C ARG A 81 -1.13 -7.69 -0.34
N HIS A 82 -0.05 -7.01 -0.72
CA HIS A 82 1.31 -7.34 -0.29
C HIS A 82 1.39 -7.32 1.25
N HIS A 83 0.91 -6.24 1.87
CA HIS A 83 0.85 -6.08 3.32
C HIS A 83 0.15 -7.27 4.00
N ARG A 84 -1.04 -7.63 3.55
CA ARG A 84 -1.83 -8.71 4.16
C ARG A 84 -1.24 -10.11 3.94
N ILE A 85 -0.58 -10.33 2.79
CA ILE A 85 0.15 -11.57 2.53
C ILE A 85 1.41 -11.67 3.41
N LEU A 86 2.09 -10.55 3.65
CA LEU A 86 3.22 -10.50 4.59
C LEU A 86 2.77 -10.75 6.02
N GLU A 87 1.66 -10.16 6.47
CA GLU A 87 1.08 -10.45 7.78
C GLU A 87 0.80 -11.94 7.93
N LEU A 88 0.18 -12.57 6.92
CA LEU A 88 -0.04 -14.01 6.88
C LEU A 88 1.28 -14.79 7.00
N PHE A 89 2.27 -14.47 6.17
CA PHE A 89 3.56 -15.15 6.18
C PHE A 89 4.25 -15.08 7.54
N LEU A 90 4.28 -13.89 8.13
CA LEU A 90 4.96 -13.62 9.40
C LEU A 90 4.26 -14.34 10.55
N VAL A 91 2.93 -14.28 10.62
CA VAL A 91 2.17 -14.98 11.67
C VAL A 91 2.30 -16.49 11.52
N GLU A 92 2.05 -17.04 10.33
CA GLU A 92 2.01 -18.49 10.12
C GLU A 92 3.40 -19.14 10.15
N THR A 93 4.45 -18.42 9.72
CA THR A 93 5.81 -18.99 9.64
C THR A 93 6.66 -18.67 10.85
N LEU A 94 6.58 -17.43 11.35
CA LEU A 94 7.44 -16.96 12.45
C LEU A 94 6.72 -16.95 13.79
N SER A 95 5.41 -17.23 13.83
CA SER A 95 4.60 -17.26 15.07
C SER A 95 4.68 -15.96 15.88
N ILE A 96 4.91 -14.83 15.21
CA ILE A 96 4.87 -13.51 15.85
C ILE A 96 3.42 -13.02 15.95
N SER A 97 3.19 -12.06 16.85
CA SER A 97 1.84 -11.55 17.09
C SER A 97 1.28 -10.78 15.88
N ILE A 98 -0.04 -10.69 15.77
CA ILE A 98 -0.71 -9.92 14.70
C ILE A 98 -0.26 -8.44 14.71
N SER A 99 -0.06 -7.86 15.90
CA SER A 99 0.40 -6.47 16.06
C SER A 99 1.81 -6.29 15.52
N GLU A 100 2.73 -7.19 15.88
CA GLU A 100 4.11 -7.15 15.43
C GLU A 100 4.22 -7.42 13.92
N ALA A 101 3.43 -8.36 13.41
CA ALA A 101 3.32 -8.63 11.98
C ALA A 101 2.84 -7.41 11.19
N HIS A 102 1.92 -6.60 11.75
CA HIS A 102 1.45 -5.37 11.13
C HIS A 102 2.57 -4.32 10.99
N GLU A 103 3.33 -4.12 12.07
CA GLU A 103 4.46 -3.18 12.10
C GLU A 103 5.53 -3.58 11.07
N ILE A 104 5.97 -4.84 11.10
CA ILE A 104 6.98 -5.37 10.17
C ILE A 104 6.46 -5.33 8.73
N SER A 105 5.20 -5.69 8.48
CA SER A 105 4.62 -5.66 7.13
C SER A 105 4.55 -4.23 6.57
N THR A 106 4.32 -3.22 7.42
CA THR A 106 4.33 -1.80 7.02
C THR A 106 5.71 -1.38 6.49
N GLU A 107 6.80 -1.88 7.11
CA GLU A 107 8.16 -1.58 6.70
C GLU A 107 8.57 -2.34 5.42
N ILE A 108 8.17 -3.60 5.29
CA ILE A 108 8.56 -4.47 4.18
C ILE A 108 7.75 -4.19 2.91
N THR A 109 6.45 -3.90 3.03
CA THR A 109 5.52 -3.73 1.88
C THR A 109 6.03 -2.76 0.81
N PRO A 110 6.55 -1.56 1.14
CA PRO A 110 7.02 -0.61 0.14
C PRO A 110 8.20 -1.10 -0.72
N VAL A 111 8.98 -2.04 -0.22
CA VAL A 111 10.17 -2.60 -0.89
C VAL A 111 9.97 -4.03 -1.40
N ALA A 112 8.84 -4.66 -1.04
CA ALA A 112 8.49 -6.01 -1.48
C ALA A 112 8.12 -6.03 -2.97
N SER A 113 8.92 -6.73 -3.78
CA SER A 113 8.60 -6.94 -5.20
C SER A 113 7.39 -7.84 -5.38
N CYS A 114 6.66 -7.67 -6.48
CA CYS A 114 5.57 -8.57 -6.87
C CYS A 114 6.02 -10.05 -6.91
N LYS A 115 7.25 -10.33 -7.36
CA LYS A 115 7.80 -11.69 -7.43
C LYS A 115 7.98 -12.31 -6.04
N PHE A 116 8.48 -11.53 -5.08
CA PHE A 116 8.62 -11.99 -3.70
C PHE A 116 7.27 -12.39 -3.11
N ILE A 117 6.26 -11.53 -3.24
CA ILE A 117 4.91 -11.81 -2.77
C ILE A 117 4.29 -13.02 -3.47
N GLN A 118 4.53 -13.16 -4.79
CA GLN A 118 4.05 -14.32 -5.54
C GLN A 118 4.60 -15.65 -5.00
N HIS A 119 5.87 -15.70 -4.58
CA HIS A 119 6.44 -16.90 -3.95
C HIS A 119 5.77 -17.23 -2.61
N ILE A 120 5.38 -16.23 -1.83
CA ILE A 120 4.62 -16.44 -0.60
C ILE A 120 3.23 -17.01 -0.94
N VAL A 121 2.51 -16.40 -1.89
CA VAL A 121 1.19 -16.90 -2.33
C VAL A 121 1.27 -18.34 -2.84
N GLN A 122 2.31 -18.71 -3.58
CA GLN A 122 2.50 -20.09 -4.04
C GLN A 122 2.64 -21.10 -2.89
N ARG A 123 3.18 -20.67 -1.74
CA ARG A 123 3.35 -21.52 -0.55
C ARG A 123 2.06 -21.68 0.24
N PHE A 124 1.29 -20.60 0.42
CA PHE A 124 0.09 -20.59 1.27
C PHE A 124 -1.24 -20.73 0.49
N GLY A 125 -1.18 -20.71 -0.84
CA GLY A 125 -2.35 -20.62 -1.69
C GLY A 125 -2.99 -19.24 -1.69
N GLU A 126 -4.10 -19.11 -2.43
CA GLU A 126 -4.93 -17.93 -2.41
C GLU A 126 -5.78 -17.91 -1.13
N GLN A 127 -5.55 -16.89 -0.30
CA GLN A 127 -6.28 -16.68 0.95
C GLN A 127 -7.25 -15.51 0.78
N GLU A 128 -8.43 -15.62 1.40
CA GLU A 128 -9.44 -14.55 1.34
C GLU A 128 -9.27 -13.50 2.44
N LYS A 129 -8.57 -13.82 3.55
CA LYS A 129 -8.42 -12.95 4.72
C LYS A 129 -6.99 -12.97 5.29
N CYS A 130 -6.55 -11.84 5.84
CA CYS A 130 -5.36 -11.75 6.70
C CYS A 130 -5.61 -12.41 8.06
N PRO A 131 -4.56 -12.68 8.86
CA PRO A 131 -4.69 -13.08 10.27
C PRO A 131 -5.52 -12.11 11.13
N CYS A 132 -5.57 -10.83 10.73
CA CYS A 132 -6.37 -9.79 11.35
C CYS A 132 -7.87 -9.81 10.99
N GLY A 133 -8.31 -10.69 10.09
CA GLY A 133 -9.70 -10.83 9.65
C GLY A 133 -10.14 -9.91 8.50
N ASN A 134 -9.30 -8.96 8.08
CA ASN A 134 -9.53 -8.13 6.90
C ASN A 134 -9.36 -8.93 5.59
N GLU A 135 -10.17 -8.62 4.58
CA GLU A 135 -10.12 -9.30 3.28
C GLU A 135 -8.79 -9.07 2.56
N ILE A 136 -8.24 -10.04 1.83
CA ILE A 136 -7.10 -9.79 0.95
C ILE A 136 -7.65 -9.27 -0.39
N PRO A 137 -7.23 -8.08 -0.87
CA PRO A 137 -7.74 -7.55 -2.12
C PRO A 137 -7.52 -8.53 -3.27
N LYS A 138 -8.58 -8.81 -4.02
CA LYS A 138 -8.51 -9.49 -5.31
C LYS A 138 -8.01 -8.47 -6.32
N ILE A 139 -6.95 -8.80 -7.04
CA ILE A 139 -6.33 -7.85 -7.95
C ILE A 139 -6.61 -8.24 -9.38
N GLU A 140 -7.07 -7.25 -10.15
CA GLU A 140 -7.16 -7.31 -11.58
C GLU A 140 -5.94 -6.61 -12.20
N GLY A 141 -5.37 -7.23 -13.25
CA GLY A 141 -4.20 -6.70 -13.93
C GLY A 141 -2.86 -7.16 -13.34
N LYS A 142 -1.78 -6.76 -13.98
CA LYS A 142 -0.42 -7.17 -13.63
C LYS A 142 0.11 -6.28 -12.51
N CYS A 143 0.71 -6.91 -11.49
CA CYS A 143 1.39 -6.19 -10.44
C CYS A 143 2.62 -5.45 -10.99
N SER A 144 2.66 -4.13 -10.79
CA SER A 144 3.74 -3.24 -11.22
C SER A 144 4.56 -2.65 -10.05
N ILE A 145 4.36 -3.18 -8.83
CA ILE A 145 5.16 -2.78 -7.66
C ILE A 145 6.58 -3.36 -7.79
N GLY A 146 7.52 -2.49 -8.16
CA GLY A 146 8.95 -2.78 -8.10
C GLY A 146 9.44 -2.88 -6.65
N GLY A 147 10.20 -3.93 -6.36
CA GLY A 147 11.08 -3.97 -5.19
C GLY A 147 12.44 -3.39 -5.55
N VAL A 148 13.22 -3.04 -4.53
CA VAL A 148 14.61 -2.57 -4.68
C VAL A 148 15.49 -3.69 -5.21
#